data_AF-A0A523UV19-F1
#
_entry.id   AF-A0A523UV19-F1
#
_cell.length_a   1.000
_cell.length_b   1.000
_cell.length_c   1.000
_cell.angle_alpha   90.00
_cell.angle_beta   90.00
_cell.angle_gamma   90.00
#
_symmetry.space_group_name_H-M   'P 1'
#
loop_
_entity.id
_entity.type
_entity.pdbx_description
1 polymer ?
#
loop_
_entity_poly.entity_id
_entity_poly.type
_entity_poly.pdbx_seq_one_letter_code
_entity_poly.pdbx_strand_id
1 'polypeptide(L)' 'MAGETLVVVSKAKKYAKEHFGKRLSGEFLETLSDKVKALMAQANENCESGRQTLKGRDLG' A
#
# COMPACT_ATOMS: atom_id res chain seq x y z
N MET A 1 -5.10 -13.57 13.51
CA MET A 1 -3.88 -12.76 13.64
C MET A 1 -4.23 -11.36 13.18
N ALA A 2 -4.13 -10.34 14.03
CA ALA A 2 -4.39 -8.97 13.61
C ALA A 2 -3.30 -8.59 12.59
N GLY A 3 -3.66 -8.52 11.31
CA GLY A 3 -2.71 -8.19 10.25
C GLY A 3 -2.16 -6.78 10.46
N GLU A 4 -0.84 -6.63 10.38
CA GLU A 4 -0.23 -5.30 10.44
C GLU A 4 -0.72 -4.46 9.25
N THR A 5 -1.26 -3.29 9.55
CA THR A 5 -1.70 -2.32 8.55
C THR A 5 -0.47 -1.57 8.03
N LEU A 6 -0.14 -1.71 6.74
CA LEU A 6 1.04 -1.10 6.12
C LEU A 6 0.86 0.40 5.80
N VAL A 7 -0.31 0.94 6.10
CA VAL A 7 -0.64 2.35 5.89
C VAL A 7 -0.90 3.06 7.21
N VAL A 8 -0.46 4.32 7.31
CA VAL A 8 -0.75 5.15 8.48
C VAL A 8 -2.24 5.54 8.44
N VAL A 9 -3.05 4.83 9.22
CA VAL A 9 -4.52 4.93 9.24
C VAL A 9 -5.02 6.37 9.36
N SER A 10 -4.41 7.16 10.26
CA SER A 10 -4.81 8.56 10.48
C SER A 10 -4.60 9.42 9.24
N LYS A 11 -3.49 9.23 8.52
CA LYS A 11 -3.19 9.96 7.27
C LYS A 11 -4.12 9.52 6.14
N ALA A 12 -4.36 8.23 5.98
CA ALA A 12 -5.28 7.71 4.96
C ALA A 12 -6.71 8.23 5.16
N LYS A 13 -7.23 8.20 6.40
CA LYS A 13 -8.55 8.75 6.73
C LYS A 13 -8.63 10.26 6.54
N LYS A 14 -7.58 11.01 6.92
CA LYS A 14 -7.51 12.46 6.70
C LYS A 14 -7.56 12.78 5.20
N TYR A 15 -6.72 12.11 4.40
CA TYR A 15 -6.66 12.28 2.95
C TYR A 15 -8.02 12.00 2.28
N ALA A 16 -8.68 10.89 2.63
CA ALA A 16 -9.99 10.55 2.08
C ALA A 16 -11.08 11.58 2.43
N LYS A 17 -11.02 12.16 3.63
CA LYS A 17 -11.95 13.21 4.04
C LYS A 17 -11.69 14.52 3.28
N GLU A 18 -10.43 14.94 3.17
CA GLU A 18 -10.04 16.21 2.56
C GLU A 18 -10.21 16.22 1.04
N HIS A 19 -9.86 15.13 0.37
CA HIS A 19 -9.87 15.06 -1.09
C HIS A 19 -11.11 14.40 -1.68
N PHE A 20 -11.75 13.48 -0.95
CA PHE A 20 -12.90 12.73 -1.47
C PHE A 20 -14.19 12.98 -0.69
N GLY A 21 -14.16 13.70 0.44
CA GLY A 21 -15.31 13.88 1.32
C GLY A 21 -15.79 12.57 1.97
N LYS A 22 -14.97 11.51 1.97
CA LYS A 22 -15.35 10.15 2.39
C LYS A 22 -14.66 9.72 3.68
N ARG A 23 -15.28 8.80 4.40
CA ARG A 23 -14.66 8.07 5.52
C ARG A 23 -14.20 6.70 5.03
N LEU A 24 -13.14 6.17 5.64
CA LEU A 24 -12.66 4.81 5.37
C LEU A 24 -13.05 3.88 6.53
N SER A 25 -13.58 2.69 6.20
CA SER A 25 -13.83 1.62 7.17
C SER A 25 -12.52 0.94 7.60
N GLY A 26 -12.59 0.11 8.65
CA GLY A 26 -11.45 -0.73 9.06
C GLY A 26 -11.07 -1.74 7.97
N GLU A 27 -12.06 -2.48 7.46
CA GLU A 27 -11.90 -3.46 6.38
C GLU A 27 -11.26 -2.87 5.11
N PHE A 28 -11.60 -1.61 4.77
CA PHE A 28 -10.97 -0.92 3.65
C PHE A 28 -9.45 -0.76 3.87
N LEU A 29 -9.02 -0.44 5.09
CA LEU A 29 -7.61 -0.24 5.43
C LEU A 29 -6.83 -1.56 5.46
N GLU A 30 -7.48 -2.64 5.88
CA GLU A 30 -6.94 -4.00 5.79
C GLU A 30 -6.72 -4.38 4.32
N THR A 31 -7.76 -4.22 3.49
CA THR A 31 -7.70 -4.48 2.04
C THR A 31 -6.65 -3.61 1.35
N LEU A 32 -6.57 -2.33 1.71
CA LEU A 32 -5.55 -1.42 1.19
C LEU A 32 -4.13 -1.88 1.56
N SER A 33 -3.94 -2.39 2.77
CA SER A 33 -2.64 -2.94 3.19
C SER A 33 -2.25 -4.17 2.37
N ASP A 34 -3.21 -5.03 2.05
CA ASP A 34 -2.95 -6.18 1.18
C ASP A 34 -2.66 -5.76 -0.27
N LYS A 35 -3.27 -4.68 -0.75
CA LYS A 35 -2.90 -4.08 -2.04
C LYS A 35 -1.47 -3.53 -2.04
N VAL A 36 -1.02 -2.91 -0.94
CA VAL A 36 0.39 -2.48 -0.81
C VAL A 36 1.34 -3.68 -0.86
N LYS A 37 1.02 -4.80 -0.18
CA LYS A 37 1.83 -6.03 -0.27
C LYS A 37 1.90 -6.56 -1.70
N ALA A 38 0.77 -6.60 -2.39
CA ALA A 38 0.71 -7.06 -3.78
C ALA A 38 1.57 -6.17 -4.72
N LEU A 39 1.53 -4.85 -4.52
CA LEU A 39 2.38 -3.92 -5.27
C LEU A 39 3.88 -4.16 -5.01
N MET A 40 4.26 -4.46 -3.77
CA MET A 40 5.65 -4.79 -3.44
C MET A 40 6.09 -6.11 -4.07
N ALA A 41 5.21 -7.11 -4.12
CA ALA A 41 5.47 -8.38 -4.78
C ALA A 41 5.68 -8.18 -6.31
N GLN A 42 4.80 -7.41 -6.95
CA GLN A 42 4.96 -7.07 -8.38
C GLN A 42 6.26 -6.33 -8.64
N ALA A 43 6.60 -5.35 -7.80
CA ALA A 43 7.86 -4.63 -7.95
C ALA A 43 9.10 -5.53 -7.82
N ASN A 44 9.01 -6.58 -6.98
CA ASN A 44 10.06 -7.57 -6.90
C ASN A 44 10.17 -8.44 -8.17
N GLU A 45 9.04 -8.81 -8.77
CA GLU A 45 9.03 -9.53 -10.06
C GLU A 45 9.60 -8.68 -11.20
N ASN A 46 9.32 -7.38 -11.20
CA ASN A 46 9.83 -6.43 -12.19
C ASN A 46 11.31 -6.06 -11.96
N CYS A 47 11.88 -6.42 -10.82
CA CYS A 47 13.25 -6.09 -10.48
C CYS A 47 14.25 -6.95 -11.26
N GLU A 48 15.12 -6.31 -12.04
CA GLU A 48 16.23 -6.99 -12.72
C GLU A 48 17.06 -7.89 -11.77
N SER A 49 17.37 -9.10 -12.24
CA SER A 49 18.14 -10.09 -11.50
C SER A 49 19.47 -9.55 -10.99
N GLY A 50 19.75 -9.78 -9.71
CA GLY A 50 21.01 -9.38 -9.04
C GLY A 50 20.95 -8.03 -8.33
N ARG A 51 19.87 -7.26 -8.47
CA ARG A 51 19.67 -6.03 -7.69
C ARG A 51 18.99 -6.31 -6.35
N GLN A 52 19.52 -5.72 -5.28
CA GLN A 52 19.01 -5.86 -3.91
C GLN A 52 18.07 -4.72 -3.46
N THR A 53 17.84 -3.72 -4.31
CA THR A 53 17.05 -2.53 -3.98
C THR A 53 15.95 -2.29 -5.00
N LEU A 54 14.69 -2.35 -4.56
CA LEU A 54 13.53 -1.93 -5.33
C LEU A 54 13.56 -0.40 -5.53
N LYS A 55 13.21 0.04 -6.73
CA LYS A 55 13.18 1.44 -7.16
C LYS A 55 11.78 1.76 -7.68
N GLY A 56 11.45 3.05 -7.75
CA GLY A 56 10.14 3.49 -8.24
C GLY A 56 9.78 2.98 -9.63
N ARG A 57 10.76 2.76 -10.52
CA ARG A 57 10.57 2.19 -11.86
C ARG A 57 10.05 0.75 -11.86
N ASP A 58 10.16 0.04 -10.74
CA ASP A 58 9.73 -1.35 -10.65
C ASP A 58 8.24 -1.46 -10.30
N LEU A 59 7.61 -0.37 -9.83
CA LEU A 59 6.18 -0.34 -9.50
C LEU A 59 5.26 -0.33 -10.74
N GLY A 60 5.82 -0.16 -11.94
CA GLY A 60 5.09 0.02 -13.19
C GLY A 60 5.47 -1.00 -14.25
#